data_AF-A0A0B5N6Z5-F1
#
_entry.id   AF-A0A0B5N6Z5-F1
#
_cell.length_a   1.000
_cell.length_b   1.000
_cell.length_c   1.000
_cell.angle_alpha   90.00
_cell.angle_beta   90.00
_cell.angle_gamma   90.00
#
_symmetry.space_group_name_H-M   'P 1'
#
loop_
_entity.id
_entity.type
_entity.pdbx_description
1 polymer ?
#
loop_
_entity_poly.entity_id
_entity_poly.type
_entity_poly.pdbx_seq_one_letter_code
_entity_poly.pdbx_strand_id
1 'polypeptide(L)' 'MAFQDKIEAEIQVMKSLVERYKQSKEPNAASMVVAYEYGLQALTEVYEASKQTELAPF' A
#
# COMPACT_ATOMS: atom_id res chain seq x y z
N MET A 1 15.08 -1.33 9.19
CA MET A 1 14.02 -1.92 10.04
C MET A 1 12.85 -0.96 10.28
N ALA A 2 12.93 0.08 11.13
CA ALA A 2 11.77 0.95 11.44
C ALA A 2 11.03 1.58 10.23
N PHE A 3 11.73 1.85 9.13
CA PHE A 3 11.16 2.37 7.89
C PHE A 3 10.36 1.31 7.10
N GLN A 4 10.89 0.10 6.99
CA GLN A 4 10.22 -1.03 6.33
C GLN A 4 8.98 -1.45 7.12
N ASP A 5 9.10 -1.52 8.45
CA ASP A 5 7.96 -1.85 9.35
C ASP A 5 6.83 -0.83 9.19
N LYS A 6 7.19 0.45 9.03
CA LYS A 6 6.21 1.52 8.79
C LYS A 6 5.53 1.40 7.42
N ILE A 7 6.28 1.11 6.36
CA ILE A 7 5.69 0.91 5.03
C ILE A 7 4.77 -0.32 5.03
N GLU A 8 5.17 -1.40 5.70
CA GLU A 8 4.37 -2.62 5.79
C GLU A 8 3.07 -2.40 6.57
N ALA A 9 3.11 -1.61 7.65
CA ALA A 9 1.91 -1.18 8.36
C ALA A 9 0.96 -0.38 7.45
N GLU A 10 1.47 0.56 6.65
CA GLU A 10 0.62 1.35 5.74
C GLU A 10 0.05 0.51 4.59
N ILE A 11 0.80 -0.46 4.08
CA ILE A 11 0.30 -1.44 3.10
C ILE A 11 -0.90 -2.22 3.67
N GLN A 12 -0.82 -2.65 4.94
CA GLN A 12 -1.91 -3.38 5.60
C GLN A 12 -3.16 -2.50 5.83
N VAL A 13 -2.96 -1.25 6.24
CA VAL A 13 -4.06 -0.28 6.38
C VAL A 13 -4.76 -0.06 5.03
N MET A 14 -3.99 0.17 3.97
CA MET A 14 -4.56 0.39 2.64
C MET A 14 -5.30 -0.82 2.09
N LYS A 15 -4.80 -2.04 2.30
CA LYS A 15 -5.52 -3.28 1.94
C LYS A 15 -6.86 -3.39 2.66
N SER A 16 -6.87 -3.09 3.97
CA SER A 16 -8.10 -3.12 4.78
C SER A 16 -9.13 -2.08 4.30
N LEU A 17 -8.67 -0.89 3.89
CA LEU A 17 -9.54 0.13 3.29
C LEU A 17 -10.12 -0.34 1.95
N VAL A 18 -9.29 -0.89 1.06
CA VAL A 18 -9.75 -1.45 -0.22
C VAL A 18 -10.82 -2.51 -0.01
N GLU A 19 -10.60 -3.48 0.88
CA GLU A 19 -11.58 -4.54 1.17
C GLU A 19 -12.89 -3.97 1.73
N ARG A 20 -12.80 -3.01 2.65
CA ARG A 20 -13.97 -2.33 3.21
C ARG A 20 -14.77 -1.59 2.15
N TYR A 21 -14.11 -0.85 1.26
CA TYR A 21 -14.79 -0.11 0.21
C TYR A 21 -15.30 -1.03 -0.91
N LYS A 22 -14.63 -2.15 -1.20
CA LYS A 22 -15.13 -3.18 -2.15
C LYS A 22 -16.46 -3.79 -1.70
N GLN A 23 -16.66 -3.94 -0.39
CA GLN A 23 -17.91 -4.46 0.19
C GLN A 23 -18.93 -3.35 0.49
N SER A 24 -18.53 -2.09 0.38
CA SER A 24 -19.39 -0.94 0.67
C SER A 24 -20.37 -0.69 -0.48
N LYS A 25 -21.59 -0.26 -0.13
CA LYS A 25 -22.60 0.20 -1.09
C LYS A 25 -22.56 1.72 -1.29
N GLU A 26 -21.52 2.39 -0.79
CA GLU A 26 -21.38 3.82 -0.95
C GLU A 26 -21.23 4.20 -2.44
N PRO A 27 -21.90 5.27 -2.91
CA PRO A 27 -21.89 5.67 -4.31
C PRO A 27 -20.50 5.89 -4.90
N ASN A 28 -19.54 6.29 -4.06
CA ASN A 28 -18.16 6.60 -4.45
C ASN A 28 -17.16 5.50 -4.04
N ALA A 29 -17.65 4.36 -3.52
CA ALA A 29 -16.78 3.29 -3.03
C ALA A 29 -15.85 2.75 -4.12
N ALA A 30 -16.35 2.61 -5.36
CA ALA A 30 -15.55 2.16 -6.49
C ALA A 30 -14.37 3.11 -6.79
N SER A 31 -14.60 4.43 -6.77
CA SER A 31 -13.56 5.42 -6.97
C SER A 31 -12.53 5.41 -5.83
N MET A 32 -12.98 5.19 -4.60
CA MET A 32 -12.10 5.05 -3.43
C MET A 32 -11.23 3.79 -3.55
N VAL A 33 -11.80 2.66 -3.98
CA VAL A 33 -11.04 1.42 -4.23
C VAL A 33 -9.92 1.67 -5.24
N VAL A 34 -10.23 2.30 -6.38
CA VAL A 34 -9.21 2.59 -7.42
C VAL A 34 -8.10 3.50 -6.89
N ALA A 35 -8.45 4.55 -6.13
CA ALA A 35 -7.46 5.44 -5.54
C ALA A 35 -6.54 4.72 -4.53
N TYR A 36 -7.10 3.85 -3.69
CA TYR A 36 -6.33 3.06 -2.75
C TYR A 36 -5.52 1.96 -3.42
N GLU A 37 -6.02 1.31 -4.47
CA GLU A 37 -5.24 0.32 -5.23
C GLU A 37 -4.02 0.98 -5.90
N TYR A 38 -4.19 2.18 -6.45
CA TYR A 38 -3.08 2.94 -7.01
C TYR A 38 -2.03 3.33 -5.96
N GLY A 39 -2.45 3.84 -4.80
CA GLY A 39 -1.52 4.16 -3.71
C GLY A 39 -0.83 2.92 -3.12
N LEU A 40 -1.52 1.77 -3.10
CA LEU A 40 -0.94 0.51 -2.64
C LEU A 40 0.17 0.03 -3.58
N GLN A 41 -0.03 0.18 -4.89
CA GLN A 41 0.99 -0.12 -5.88
C GLN A 41 2.23 0.75 -5.68
N ALA A 42 2.05 2.08 -5.56
CA ALA A 42 3.16 3.01 -5.33
C ALA A 42 3.92 2.71 -4.02
N LEU A 43 3.22 2.40 -2.92
CA LEU A 43 3.86 2.02 -1.66
C LEU A 43 4.64 0.70 -1.78
N THR A 44 4.13 -0.25 -2.55
CA THR A 44 4.81 -1.53 -2.79
C THR A 44 6.08 -1.33 -3.62
N GLU A 45 6.03 -0.49 -4.66
CA GLU A 45 7.20 -0.13 -5.46
C GLU A 45 8.28 0.56 -4.62
N VAL A 46 7.89 1.48 -3.74
CA VAL A 46 8.82 2.14 -2.80
C VAL A 46 9.40 1.14 -1.79
N TYR A 47 8.60 0.22 -1.28
CA TYR A 47 9.06 -0.82 -0.36
C TYR A 47 10.13 -1.71 -1.00
N GLU A 48 9.88 -2.21 -2.21
CA GLU A 48 10.81 -3.04 -2.96
C GLU A 48 12.10 -2.28 -3.32
N ALA A 49 11.99 -1.02 -3.79
CA ALA A 49 13.16 -0.18 -4.06
C ALA A 49 13.98 0.10 -2.79
N SER A 50 13.32 0.28 -1.64
CA SER A 50 14.00 0.48 -0.36
C SER A 50 14.77 -0.77 0.10
N LYS A 51 14.22 -1.98 -0.15
CA LYS A 51 14.91 -3.25 0.11
C LYS A 51 16.09 -3.48 -0.81
N GLN A 52 15.97 -3.11 -2.08
CA GLN A 52 17.06 -3.23 -3.06
C GLN A 52 18.27 -2.37 -2.69
N THR A 53 18.05 -1.23 -2.05
CA THR A 53 19.12 -0.31 -1.60
C THR A 53 19.85 -0.83 -0.36
N GLU A 54 19.19 -1.57 0.54
CA GLU A 54 19.84 -2.23 1.69
C GLU A 54 20.67 -3.47 1.27
N LEU A 55 20.41 -4.06 0.10
CA LEU A 55 21.03 -5.31 -0.38
C LEU A 55 22.20 -5.13 -1.36
N ALA A 56 22.64 -3.90 -1.65
CA ALA A 56 23.85 -3.66 -2.44
C ALA A 56 25.07 -3.57 -1.50
N PRO A 57 25.84 -4.65 -1.30
CA PRO A 57 27.17 -4.50 -0.73
C PRO A 57 28.06 -3.92 -1.83
N PHE A 58 28.79 -2.88 -1.49
CA PHE A 58 30.00 -2.52 -2.24
C PHE A 58 30.98 -3.69 -2.22
#